data_AF-A0A661FAI6-F1
#
_entry.id   AF-A0A661FAI6-F1
#
_cell.length_a   1.000
_cell.length_b   1.000
_cell.length_c   1.000
_cell.angle_alpha   90.00
_cell.angle_beta   90.00
_cell.angle_gamma   90.00
#
_symmetry.space_group_name_H-M   'P 1'
#
loop_
_entity.id
_entity.type
_entity.pdbx_description
1 polymer ?
#
loop_
_entity_poly.entity_id
_entity_poly.type
_entity_poly.pdbx_seq_one_letter_code
_entity_poly.pdbx_strand_id
1 'polypeptide(L)'
;MNKGLIGWFVENKVAANLLMITILFSGLYAMNHVPVESSPQYERKRLFVKTSYPGSTPTDMEESVTSRIEEAIFDLPGITDLH
;
A
#
# COMPACT_ATOMS: atom_id res chain seq x y z
N MET A 1 21.52 44.31 -14.35
CA MET A 1 21.00 42.99 -14.78
C MET A 1 20.55 42.22 -13.56
N ASN A 2 19.26 41.86 -13.48
CA ASN A 2 18.76 41.01 -12.41
C ASN A 2 19.45 39.65 -12.51
N LYS A 3 20.33 39.34 -11.57
CA LYS A 3 20.96 38.02 -11.48
C LYS A 3 19.89 37.05 -11.01
N GLY A 4 19.25 36.37 -11.94
CA GLY A 4 18.33 35.27 -11.64
C GLY A 4 19.03 34.13 -10.92
N LEU A 5 18.28 33.12 -10.46
CA LEU A 5 18.81 31.99 -9.69
C LEU A 5 20.11 31.41 -10.28
N ILE A 6 20.12 31.16 -11.60
CA ILE A 6 21.29 30.59 -12.29
C ILE A 6 22.52 31.51 -12.19
N GLY A 7 22.34 32.83 -12.35
CA GLY A 7 23.43 33.80 -12.27
C GLY A 7 24.07 33.88 -10.88
N TRP A 8 23.25 33.75 -9.82
CA TRP A 8 23.74 33.73 -8.45
C TRP A 8 24.57 32.48 -8.15
N PHE A 9 24.14 31.30 -8.63
CA PHE A 9 24.87 30.04 -8.48
C PHE A 9 26.23 30.04 -9.20
N VAL A 10 26.31 30.68 -10.37
CA VAL A 10 27.58 30.79 -11.13
C VAL A 10 28.60 31.67 -10.42
N GLU A 11 28.14 32.73 -9.75
CA GLU A 11 29.01 33.68 -9.06
C GLU A 11 29.44 33.17 -7.68
N ASN A 12 28.58 32.41 -7.00
CA ASN A 12 28.84 31.83 -5.68
C ASN A 12 29.20 30.33 -5.76
N LYS A 13 30.29 30.02 -6.47
CA LYS A 13 30.75 28.64 -6.70
C LYS A 13 30.95 27.82 -5.42
N VAL A 14 31.42 28.46 -4.34
CA VAL A 14 31.61 27.79 -3.03
C VAL A 14 30.27 27.37 -2.43
N ALA A 15 29.27 28.25 -2.45
CA ALA A 15 27.92 27.95 -1.96
C ALA A 15 27.26 26.86 -2.81
N ALA A 16 27.42 26.91 -4.13
CA ALA A 16 26.91 25.89 -5.06
C ALA A 16 27.51 24.50 -4.79
N ASN A 17 28.83 24.41 -4.59
CA ASN A 17 29.50 23.14 -4.30
C ASN A 17 29.14 22.61 -2.91
N LEU A 18 29.03 23.48 -1.89
CA LEU A 18 28.56 23.07 -0.57
C LEU A 18 27.14 22.49 -0.65
N LEU A 19 26.23 23.14 -1.37
CA LEU A 19 24.86 22.66 -1.57
C LEU A 19 24.83 21.31 -2.30
N MET A 20 25.66 21.13 -3.33
CA MET A 20 25.81 19.84 -4.01
C MET A 20 26.24 18.74 -3.02
N ILE A 21 27.28 19.00 -2.24
CA ILE A 21 27.82 18.05 -1.26
C ILE A 21 26.76 17.68 -0.22
N THR A 22 26.04 18.67 0.32
CA THR A 22 24.96 18.44 1.29
C THR A 22 23.86 17.55 0.70
N ILE A 23 23.44 17.80 -0.55
CA ILE A 23 22.44 16.97 -1.22
C ILE A 23 22.95 15.54 -1.37
N LEU A 24 24.19 15.34 -1.82
CA LEU A 24 24.77 14.01 -1.99
C LEU A 24 24.85 13.23 -0.66
N PHE A 25 25.31 13.87 0.43
CA PHE A 25 25.35 13.24 1.74
C PHE A 25 23.96 12.92 2.28
N SER A 26 22.99 13.83 2.12
CA SER A 26 21.60 13.57 2.52
C SER A 26 20.98 12.42 1.74
N GLY A 27 21.28 12.32 0.44
CA GLY A 27 20.83 11.24 -0.42
C GLY A 27 21.39 9.89 0.01
N LEU A 28 22.72 9.82 0.23
CA LEU A 28 23.39 8.62 0.73
C LEU A 28 22.87 8.18 2.10
N TYR A 29 22.58 9.12 2.99
CA TYR A 29 21.97 8.83 4.27
C TYR A 29 20.54 8.28 4.11
N ALA A 30 19.72 8.93 3.28
CA ALA A 30 18.34 8.54 3.03
C ALA A 30 18.23 7.14 2.41
N MET A 31 19.17 6.74 1.54
CA MET A 31 19.17 5.41 0.91
C MET A 31 19.15 4.26 1.91
N ASN A 32 19.78 4.43 3.09
CA ASN A 32 19.78 3.40 4.14
C ASN A 32 18.52 3.41 5.01
N HIS A 33 17.68 4.44 4.89
CA HIS A 33 16.47 4.65 5.70
C HIS A 33 15.17 4.38 4.95
N VAL A 34 15.23 4.16 3.63
CA VAL A 34 14.05 3.79 2.86
C VAL A 34 13.72 2.32 3.15
N PRO A 35 12.55 2.01 3.74
CA PRO A 35 12.14 0.62 3.95
C PRO A 35 11.91 -0.05 2.60
N VAL A 36 12.55 -1.20 2.40
CA VAL A 36 12.35 -2.02 1.21
C VAL A 36 11.18 -2.96 1.49
N GLU A 37 10.06 -2.73 0.84
CA GLU A 37 8.91 -3.63 0.89
C GLU A 37 8.99 -4.63 -0.28
N SER A 38 8.94 -5.94 0.03
CA SER A 38 8.96 -7.01 -0.98
C SER A 38 7.64 -7.18 -1.72
N SER A 39 6.57 -6.55 -1.24
CA SER A 39 5.25 -6.55 -1.86
C SER A 39 4.54 -5.26 -1.46
N PRO A 40 3.82 -4.60 -2.40
CA PRO A 40 2.99 -3.47 -2.04
C PRO A 40 1.96 -3.92 -1.01
N GLN A 41 1.76 -3.13 0.04
CA GLN A 41 0.66 -3.31 0.98
C GLN A 41 -0.66 -2.97 0.28
N TYR A 42 -1.10 -3.85 -0.61
CA TYR A 42 -2.45 -3.78 -1.15
C TYR A 42 -3.38 -4.33 -0.09
N GLU A 43 -4.03 -3.43 0.65
CA GLU A 43 -5.13 -3.78 1.53
C GLU A 43 -6.29 -4.31 0.70
N ARG A 44 -6.27 -5.61 0.42
CA ARG A 44 -7.42 -6.29 -0.17
C ARG A 44 -8.51 -6.30 0.90
N LYS A 45 -9.57 -5.51 0.70
CA LYS A 45 -10.78 -5.54 1.54
C LYS A 45 -11.51 -6.86 1.34
N ARG A 46 -11.04 -7.91 2.03
CA ARG A 46 -11.66 -9.24 2.07
C ARG A 46 -11.96 -9.61 3.51
N LEU A 47 -13.16 -10.16 3.72
CA LEU A 47 -13.58 -10.73 4.98
C LEU A 47 -13.61 -12.25 4.85
N PHE A 48 -13.22 -12.95 5.91
CA PHE A 48 -13.26 -14.42 5.94
C PHE A 48 -14.25 -14.86 7.00
N VAL A 49 -15.28 -15.59 6.57
CA VAL A 49 -16.24 -16.25 7.46
C VAL A 49 -15.90 -17.73 7.47
N LYS A 50 -15.61 -18.28 8.64
CA LYS A 50 -15.33 -19.72 8.83
C LYS A 50 -16.37 -20.31 9.74
N THR A 51 -17.07 -21.33 9.25
CA THR A 51 -18.05 -22.10 10.01
C THR A 51 -17.61 -23.55 10.06
N SER A 52 -18.00 -24.26 11.13
CA SER A 52 -17.72 -25.68 11.30
C SER A 52 -19.00 -26.38 11.72
N TYR A 53 -19.42 -27.37 10.93
CA TYR A 53 -20.52 -28.25 11.29
C TYR A 53 -20.02 -29.70 11.23
N PRO A 54 -19.73 -30.31 12.39
CA PRO A 54 -19.23 -31.67 12.42
C PRO A 54 -20.31 -32.69 12.03
N GLY A 55 -19.95 -33.64 11.16
CA GLY A 55 -20.82 -34.77 10.79
C GLY A 55 -21.78 -34.52 9.63
N SER A 56 -21.75 -33.34 9.01
CA SER A 56 -22.48 -33.04 7.76
C SER A 56 -21.71 -33.47 6.52
N THR A 57 -22.42 -33.81 5.44
CA THR A 57 -21.78 -33.96 4.13
C THR A 57 -21.40 -32.59 3.56
N PRO A 58 -20.47 -32.51 2.59
CA PRO A 58 -20.16 -31.24 1.92
C PRO A 58 -21.39 -30.59 1.27
N THR A 59 -22.32 -31.40 0.75
CA THR A 59 -23.58 -30.91 0.18
C THR A 59 -24.48 -30.30 1.25
N ASP A 60 -24.63 -30.96 2.40
CA ASP A 60 -25.45 -30.44 3.49
C ASP A 60 -24.90 -29.13 4.06
N MET A 61 -23.56 -28.99 4.09
CA MET A 61 -22.88 -27.75 4.50
C MET A 61 -23.23 -26.58 3.59
N GLU A 62 -23.19 -26.84 2.28
CA GLU A 62 -23.46 -25.82 1.28
C GLU A 62 -24.90 -25.32 1.37
N GLU A 63 -25.86 -26.24 1.36
CA GLU A 63 -27.28 -25.88 1.36
C GLU A 63 -27.74 -25.30 2.70
N SER A 64 -27.26 -25.84 3.83
CA SER A 64 -27.78 -25.46 5.15
C SER A 64 -27.07 -24.27 5.76
N VAL A 65 -25.77 -24.09 5.47
CA VAL A 65 -24.92 -23.09 6.13
C VAL A 65 -24.40 -22.06 5.15
N THR A 66 -23.62 -22.47 4.14
CA THR A 66 -22.96 -21.52 3.22
C THR A 66 -23.99 -20.66 2.48
N SER A 67 -24.95 -21.29 1.79
CA SER A 67 -25.95 -20.60 0.97
C SER A 67 -26.80 -19.63 1.78
N ARG A 68 -27.17 -20.00 3.02
CA ARG A 68 -27.94 -19.11 3.91
C ARG A 68 -27.14 -17.89 4.36
N ILE A 69 -25.84 -18.06 4.60
CA ILE A 69 -24.97 -16.94 4.96
C ILE A 69 -24.79 -15.99 3.78
N GLU A 70 -24.56 -16.53 2.57
CA GLU A 70 -24.43 -15.74 1.35
C GLU A 70 -25.70 -14.94 1.05
N GLU A 71 -26.87 -15.58 1.11
CA GLU A 71 -28.15 -14.92 0.88
C GLU A 71 -28.39 -13.79 1.90
N ALA A 72 -28.04 -14.01 3.18
CA ALA A 72 -28.22 -13.02 4.23
C ALA A 72 -27.32 -11.77 4.07
N ILE A 73 -26.15 -11.91 3.42
CA ILE A 73 -25.22 -10.80 3.21
C ILE A 73 -25.28 -10.21 1.80
N PHE A 74 -25.92 -10.90 0.84
CA PHE A 74 -25.92 -10.55 -0.58
C PHE A 74 -26.33 -9.10 -0.87
N ASP A 75 -27.31 -8.57 -0.13
CA ASP A 75 -27.84 -7.21 -0.33
C ASP A 75 -27.11 -6.13 0.50
N LEU A 76 -26.03 -6.49 1.20
CA LEU A 76 -25.29 -5.52 2.01
C LEU A 76 -24.43 -4.59 1.13
N PRO A 77 -24.47 -3.27 1.39
CA PRO A 77 -23.68 -2.31 0.63
C PRO A 77 -22.18 -2.55 0.84
N GLY A 78 -21.45 -2.69 -0.27
CA GLY A 78 -19.99 -2.89 -0.26
C GLY A 78 -19.53 -4.32 -0.50
N ILE A 79 -20.45 -5.26 -0.70
CA ILE A 79 -20.13 -6.61 -1.19
C ILE A 79 -20.12 -6.60 -2.72
N THR A 80 -18.95 -6.88 -3.30
CA THR A 80 -18.75 -6.93 -4.76
C THR A 80 -18.63 -8.36 -5.30
N ASP A 81 -18.17 -9.30 -4.46
CA ASP A 81 -17.85 -10.67 -4.85
C ASP A 81 -17.99 -11.61 -3.64
N LEU A 82 -18.58 -12.80 -3.86
CA LEU A 82 -18.79 -13.87 -2.87
C LEU A 82 -18.27 -15.18 -3.47
N HIS A 83 -17.39 -15.87 -2.75
CA HIS A 83 -16.69 -17.10 -3.15
C HIS A 83 -16.38 -17.97 -1.93
#